data_AF-A0A2P7ATV4-F1
#
_entry.id   AF-A0A2P7ATV4-F1
#
_cell.length_a   1.000
_cell.length_b   1.000
_cell.length_c   1.000
_cell.angle_alpha   90.00
_cell.angle_beta   90.00
_cell.angle_gamma   90.00
#
_symmetry.space_group_name_H-M   'P 1'
#
loop_
_entity.id
_entity.type
_entity.pdbx_description
1 polymer ?
#
loop_
_entity_poly.entity_id
_entity_poly.type
_entity_poly.pdbx_seq_one_letter_code
_entity_poly.pdbx_strand_id
1 'polypeptide(L)'
;MNKVLTLTAAAFIATSGLAFAQDSVVIEVPQSARDYVIAHPADPVVIEDELSQGYVVPQNIVVRPIPESPGYGYIYVDGRPVIVSMQNRRVVYLTDTYGDVPGEVITYVERNPVDTIIIDGPVATGTVIPENVPLVAVPDQPRYSYVYVDDGRPALVDNGTRRVVWVR
;
A
#
# COMPACT_ATOMS: atom_id res chain seq x y z
N MET A 1 65.32 15.27 28.74
CA MET A 1 65.18 16.74 28.81
C MET A 1 64.28 17.18 27.67
N ASN A 2 62.96 17.28 27.91
CA ASN A 2 62.19 18.54 28.01
C ASN A 2 61.68 19.00 26.61
N LYS A 3 60.38 19.11 26.27
CA LYS A 3 59.11 19.23 27.01
C LYS A 3 57.92 18.87 26.09
N VAL A 4 56.88 18.31 26.71
CA VAL A 4 55.51 18.16 26.21
C VAL A 4 54.75 19.48 26.36
N LEU A 5 53.87 19.84 25.43
CA LEU A 5 52.69 20.69 25.69
C LEU A 5 51.58 20.42 24.65
N THR A 6 50.69 19.46 24.91
CA THR A 6 49.26 19.64 25.23
C THR A 6 48.47 20.55 24.28
N LEU A 7 47.64 19.94 23.43
CA LEU A 7 46.50 20.59 22.78
C LEU A 7 45.25 19.78 23.12
N THR A 8 44.42 20.37 23.96
CA THR A 8 43.12 19.89 24.38
C THR A 8 42.15 19.97 23.19
N ALA A 9 41.65 18.84 22.73
CA ALA A 9 40.49 18.76 21.85
C ALA A 9 39.40 17.98 22.57
N ALA A 10 38.37 18.69 23.04
CA ALA A 10 37.16 18.07 23.56
C ALA A 10 36.38 17.47 22.37
N ALA A 11 36.39 16.15 22.26
CA ALA A 11 35.56 15.43 21.31
C ALA A 11 34.12 15.37 21.86
N PHE A 12 33.23 16.19 21.31
CA PHE A 12 31.79 15.97 21.43
C PHE A 12 31.43 14.75 20.58
N ILE A 13 31.33 13.58 21.22
CA ILE A 13 30.71 12.40 20.61
C ILE A 13 29.20 12.61 20.71
N ALA A 14 28.58 13.07 19.62
CA ALA A 14 27.15 12.99 19.44
C ALA A 14 26.78 11.52 19.20
N THR A 15 26.44 10.80 20.27
CA THR A 15 25.82 9.48 20.18
C THR A 15 24.33 9.67 20.02
N SER A 16 23.78 9.44 18.82
CA SER A 16 22.38 9.03 18.52
C SER A 16 22.00 9.47 17.10
N GLY A 17 21.40 8.66 16.23
CA GLY A 17 20.97 7.29 16.36
C GLY A 17 21.21 6.55 15.05
N LEU A 18 21.44 5.25 15.18
CA LEU A 18 21.27 4.33 14.07
C LEU A 18 19.79 4.34 13.71
N ALA A 19 19.43 5.08 12.67
CA ALA A 19 18.18 4.81 11.97
C ALA A 19 18.35 3.44 11.33
N PHE A 20 17.90 2.39 12.01
CA PHE A 20 17.60 1.13 11.36
C PHE A 20 16.47 1.44 10.38
N ALA A 21 16.81 1.70 9.12
CA ALA A 21 15.88 1.47 8.03
C ALA A 21 15.52 -0.01 8.16
N GLN A 22 14.34 -0.27 8.73
CA GLN A 22 13.77 -1.60 8.67
C GLN A 22 13.63 -1.87 7.19
N ASP A 23 14.49 -2.74 6.67
CA ASP A 23 14.38 -3.34 5.35
C ASP A 23 13.12 -4.21 5.38
N SER A 24 11.96 -3.54 5.37
CA SER A 24 10.72 -4.16 4.98
C SER A 24 10.92 -4.53 3.53
N VAL A 25 11.38 -5.76 3.31
CA VAL A 25 11.32 -6.43 2.01
C VAL A 25 9.85 -6.41 1.65
N VAL A 26 9.43 -5.38 0.92
CA VAL A 26 8.16 -5.35 0.23
C VAL A 26 8.27 -6.52 -0.74
N ILE A 27 7.68 -7.66 -0.36
CA ILE A 27 7.54 -8.79 -1.27
C ILE A 27 6.52 -8.30 -2.30
N GLU A 28 7.02 -7.61 -3.31
CA GLU A 28 6.17 -7.05 -4.33
C GLU A 28 5.60 -8.21 -5.14
N VAL A 29 4.31 -8.46 -4.92
CA VAL A 29 3.60 -9.52 -5.64
C VAL A 29 3.61 -9.17 -7.13
N PRO A 30 4.05 -10.06 -8.04
CA PRO A 30 4.09 -9.78 -9.47
C PRO A 30 2.74 -9.30 -9.99
N GLN A 31 2.73 -8.29 -10.86
CA GLN A 31 1.48 -7.76 -11.44
C GLN A 31 0.69 -8.87 -12.17
N SER A 32 1.38 -9.77 -12.89
CA SER A 32 0.74 -10.91 -13.55
C SER A 32 -0.02 -11.83 -12.60
N ALA A 33 0.46 -12.00 -11.36
CA ALA A 33 -0.25 -12.78 -10.34
C ALA A 33 -1.53 -12.06 -9.88
N ARG A 34 -1.49 -10.73 -9.73
CA ARG A 34 -2.65 -9.90 -9.38
C ARG A 34 -3.71 -9.95 -10.48
N ASP A 35 -3.29 -9.80 -11.72
CA ASP A 35 -4.18 -9.86 -12.88
C ASP A 35 -4.82 -11.25 -13.03
N TYR A 36 -4.04 -12.31 -12.83
CA TYR A 36 -4.53 -13.69 -12.91
C TYR A 36 -5.66 -13.94 -11.92
N VAL A 37 -5.49 -13.56 -10.65
CA VAL A 37 -6.50 -13.85 -9.63
C VAL A 37 -7.78 -13.07 -9.87
N ILE A 38 -7.71 -11.85 -10.42
CA ILE A 38 -8.89 -11.07 -10.83
C ILE A 38 -9.63 -11.76 -11.99
N ALA A 39 -8.88 -12.28 -12.98
CA ALA A 39 -9.46 -12.97 -14.13
C ALA A 39 -10.05 -14.36 -13.81
N HIS A 40 -9.65 -14.96 -12.68
CA HIS A 40 -10.02 -16.33 -12.30
C HIS A 40 -10.62 -16.37 -10.88
N PRO A 41 -11.88 -15.94 -10.71
CA PRO A 41 -12.54 -16.00 -9.41
C PRO A 41 -12.74 -17.42 -8.92
N ALA A 42 -12.68 -17.60 -7.60
CA ALA A 42 -12.94 -18.86 -6.92
C ALA A 42 -14.05 -18.71 -5.89
N ASP A 43 -14.59 -19.84 -5.44
CA ASP A 43 -15.61 -19.86 -4.38
C ASP A 43 -15.08 -19.17 -3.12
N PRO A 44 -15.81 -18.18 -2.57
CA PRO A 44 -15.39 -17.48 -1.37
C PRO A 44 -15.34 -18.42 -0.15
N VAL A 45 -14.35 -18.22 0.69
CA VAL A 45 -14.21 -18.85 2.00
C VAL A 45 -14.50 -17.84 3.09
N VAL A 46 -15.04 -18.31 4.20
CA VAL A 46 -15.31 -17.49 5.38
C VAL A 46 -14.11 -17.60 6.32
N ILE A 47 -13.59 -16.45 6.74
CA ILE A 47 -12.56 -16.34 7.77
C ILE A 47 -13.17 -15.49 8.89
N GLU A 48 -13.21 -16.04 10.11
CA GLU A 48 -13.81 -15.38 11.27
C GLU A 48 -12.89 -14.29 11.84
N ASP A 49 -11.58 -14.41 11.60
CA ASP A 49 -10.55 -13.47 12.03
C ASP A 49 -10.38 -12.30 11.05
N GLU A 50 -9.85 -11.19 11.56
CA GLU A 50 -9.46 -10.05 10.73
C GLU A 50 -8.27 -10.41 9.83
N LEU A 51 -8.45 -10.31 8.52
CA LEU A 51 -7.40 -10.57 7.54
C LEU A 51 -6.48 -9.37 7.37
N SER A 52 -5.20 -9.57 7.67
CA SER A 52 -4.15 -8.58 7.45
C SER A 52 -2.98 -9.17 6.67
N GLN A 53 -2.10 -8.33 6.13
CA GLN A 53 -0.86 -8.80 5.55
C GLN A 53 -0.03 -9.54 6.62
N GLY A 54 0.62 -10.64 6.24
CA GLY A 54 1.34 -11.52 7.14
C GLY A 54 0.48 -12.56 7.87
N TYR A 55 -0.86 -12.44 7.81
CA TYR A 55 -1.79 -13.42 8.40
C TYR A 55 -1.54 -14.83 7.85
N VAL A 56 -1.54 -15.85 8.73
CA VAL A 56 -1.32 -17.24 8.32
C VAL A 56 -2.66 -17.90 8.04
N VAL A 57 -2.89 -18.26 6.78
CA VAL A 57 -4.13 -18.91 6.35
C VAL A 57 -4.26 -20.29 7.03
N PRO A 58 -5.41 -20.61 7.67
CA PRO A 58 -5.67 -21.91 8.31
C PRO A 58 -5.59 -23.11 7.36
N GLN A 59 -5.17 -24.29 7.85
CA GLN A 59 -4.94 -25.51 7.04
C GLN A 59 -6.20 -26.08 6.38
N ASN A 60 -7.36 -25.82 6.95
CA ASN A 60 -8.65 -26.19 6.39
C ASN A 60 -9.06 -25.38 5.15
N ILE A 61 -8.39 -24.26 4.86
CA ILE A 61 -8.68 -23.44 3.69
C ILE A 61 -7.82 -23.87 2.50
N VAL A 62 -8.47 -24.22 1.39
CA VAL A 62 -7.77 -24.61 0.17
C VAL A 62 -7.18 -23.38 -0.52
N VAL A 63 -5.85 -23.28 -0.55
CA VAL A 63 -5.13 -22.23 -1.29
C VAL A 63 -4.89 -22.71 -2.71
N ARG A 64 -5.43 -22.00 -3.71
CA ARG A 64 -5.30 -22.37 -5.12
C ARG A 64 -3.99 -21.84 -5.70
N PRO A 65 -3.21 -22.63 -6.45
CA PRO A 65 -1.95 -22.16 -7.01
C PRO A 65 -2.18 -21.15 -8.14
N ILE A 66 -1.21 -20.24 -8.34
CA ILE A 66 -1.17 -19.32 -9.48
C ILE A 66 -0.19 -19.90 -10.52
N PRO A 67 -0.64 -20.26 -11.74
CA PRO A 67 0.19 -21.00 -12.71
C PRO A 67 1.51 -20.32 -13.08
N GLU A 68 1.49 -19.02 -13.35
CA GLU A 68 2.68 -18.24 -13.73
C GLU A 68 3.48 -17.72 -12.53
N SER A 69 3.09 -18.12 -11.32
CA SER A 69 3.64 -17.61 -10.06
C SER A 69 3.59 -18.69 -8.98
N PRO A 70 4.35 -19.79 -9.13
CA PRO A 70 4.22 -21.00 -8.30
C PRO A 70 4.58 -20.79 -6.82
N GLY A 71 5.31 -19.73 -6.48
CA GLY A 71 5.55 -19.33 -5.08
C GLY A 71 4.32 -18.75 -4.40
N TYR A 72 3.25 -18.49 -5.15
CA TYR A 72 2.03 -17.84 -4.70
C TYR A 72 0.81 -18.71 -5.00
N GLY A 73 -0.17 -18.59 -4.14
CA GLY A 73 -1.51 -19.09 -4.33
C GLY A 73 -2.52 -18.02 -3.94
N TYR A 74 -3.80 -18.31 -4.11
CA TYR A 74 -4.86 -17.37 -3.81
C TYR A 74 -6.08 -18.05 -3.18
N ILE A 75 -6.81 -17.26 -2.41
CA ILE A 75 -8.13 -17.57 -1.88
C ILE A 75 -9.05 -16.38 -2.16
N TYR A 76 -10.35 -16.62 -2.08
CA TYR A 76 -11.34 -15.55 -2.16
C TYR A 76 -12.00 -15.38 -0.81
N VAL A 77 -12.00 -14.18 -0.24
CA VAL A 77 -12.68 -13.87 1.02
C VAL A 77 -13.60 -12.69 0.77
N ASP A 78 -14.87 -12.82 1.15
CA ASP A 78 -15.91 -11.81 0.85
C ASP A 78 -15.94 -11.38 -0.63
N GLY A 79 -15.68 -12.34 -1.53
CA GLY A 79 -15.63 -12.10 -2.98
C GLY A 79 -14.38 -11.38 -3.48
N ARG A 80 -13.35 -11.22 -2.65
CA ARG A 80 -12.11 -10.49 -2.97
C ARG A 80 -10.91 -11.44 -3.04
N PRO A 81 -9.99 -11.25 -4.00
CA PRO A 81 -8.80 -12.06 -4.08
C PRO A 81 -7.81 -11.69 -2.96
N VAL A 82 -7.29 -12.73 -2.31
CA VAL A 82 -6.21 -12.66 -1.34
C VAL A 82 -5.10 -13.56 -1.83
N ILE A 83 -3.90 -13.00 -2.04
CA ILE A 83 -2.73 -13.75 -2.48
C ILE A 83 -1.91 -14.14 -1.26
N VAL A 84 -1.54 -15.42 -1.25
CA VAL A 84 -0.92 -16.14 -0.16
C VAL A 84 0.40 -16.72 -0.65
N SER A 85 1.47 -16.58 0.12
CA SER A 85 2.73 -17.28 -0.14
C SER A 85 2.56 -18.78 0.13
N MET A 86 2.91 -19.61 -0.85
CA MET A 86 2.85 -21.06 -0.71
C MET A 86 3.92 -21.62 0.24
N GLN A 87 4.98 -20.85 0.52
CA GLN A 87 6.10 -21.30 1.36
C GLN A 87 5.71 -21.37 2.85
N ASN A 88 4.89 -20.42 3.31
CA ASN A 88 4.56 -20.25 4.73
C ASN A 88 3.06 -20.00 4.99
N ARG A 89 2.23 -20.09 3.94
CA ARG A 89 0.79 -19.80 3.94
C ARG A 89 0.45 -18.43 4.52
N ARG A 90 1.37 -17.46 4.41
CA ARG A 90 1.12 -16.08 4.81
C ARG A 90 0.45 -15.31 3.68
N VAL A 91 -0.53 -14.52 4.04
CA VAL A 91 -1.09 -13.48 3.20
C VAL A 91 0.02 -12.48 2.86
N VAL A 92 0.29 -12.30 1.58
CA VAL A 92 1.30 -11.37 1.06
C VAL A 92 0.69 -10.20 0.31
N TYR A 93 -0.54 -10.37 -0.18
CA TYR A 93 -1.31 -9.30 -0.80
C TYR A 93 -2.79 -9.51 -0.54
N LEU A 94 -3.44 -8.45 -0.08
CA LEU A 94 -4.88 -8.36 0.11
C LEU A 94 -5.38 -7.33 -0.88
N THR A 95 -6.45 -7.65 -1.60
CA THR A 95 -7.33 -6.62 -2.13
C THR A 95 -8.20 -6.13 -0.97
N ASP A 96 -7.58 -5.43 -0.01
CA ASP A 96 -8.30 -4.28 0.50
C ASP A 96 -8.43 -3.32 -0.69
N THR A 97 -9.42 -2.46 -0.69
CA THR A 97 -9.56 -1.48 -1.78
C THR A 97 -8.43 -0.42 -1.72
N TYR A 98 -7.36 -0.67 -0.96
CA TYR A 98 -6.30 0.25 -0.56
C TYR A 98 -4.94 -0.35 -0.90
N GLY A 99 -4.85 -0.92 -2.10
CA GLY A 99 -3.61 -1.46 -2.63
C GLY A 99 -2.49 -0.45 -2.47
N ASP A 100 -1.45 -0.88 -1.75
CA ASP A 100 -0.13 -0.28 -1.57
C ASP A 100 0.15 0.80 -2.62
N VAL A 101 -0.23 2.04 -2.30
CA VAL A 101 -0.12 3.16 -3.23
C VAL A 101 1.38 3.40 -3.45
N PRO A 102 1.89 3.38 -4.69
CA PRO A 102 3.31 3.59 -4.92
C PRO A 102 3.76 4.91 -4.28
N GLY A 103 4.85 4.88 -3.51
CA GLY A 103 5.33 6.07 -2.80
C GLY A 103 5.66 7.25 -3.74
N GLU A 104 5.99 6.96 -5.00
CA GLU A 104 6.16 7.96 -6.06
C GLU A 104 4.86 8.71 -6.40
N VAL A 105 3.71 8.02 -6.36
CA VAL A 105 2.38 8.62 -6.58
C VAL A 105 2.06 9.57 -5.44
N ILE A 106 2.25 9.13 -4.19
CA ILE A 106 2.06 9.96 -3.00
C ILE A 106 2.96 11.20 -3.09
N THR A 107 4.24 10.99 -3.36
CA THR A 107 5.22 12.07 -3.49
C THR A 107 4.85 13.05 -4.59
N TYR A 108 4.33 12.57 -5.73
CA TYR A 108 3.86 13.42 -6.81
C TYR A 108 2.67 14.27 -6.35
N VAL A 109 1.65 13.66 -5.76
CA VAL A 109 0.44 14.37 -5.30
C VAL A 109 0.77 15.44 -4.27
N GLU A 110 1.65 15.14 -3.33
CA GLU A 110 2.09 16.10 -2.31
C GLU A 110 2.88 17.28 -2.88
N ARG A 111 3.60 17.07 -3.98
CA ARG A 111 4.39 18.11 -4.66
C ARG A 111 3.59 18.92 -5.68
N ASN A 112 2.39 18.46 -6.05
CA ASN A 112 1.55 19.07 -7.07
C ASN A 112 0.14 19.34 -6.50
N PRO A 113 0.00 20.29 -5.55
CA PRO A 113 -1.30 20.66 -5.04
C PRO A 113 -2.17 21.33 -6.11
N VAL A 114 -3.47 21.09 -6.03
CA VAL A 114 -4.49 21.68 -6.91
C VAL A 114 -5.57 22.37 -6.08
N ASP A 115 -6.46 23.09 -6.75
CA ASP A 115 -7.58 23.77 -6.09
C ASP A 115 -8.47 22.77 -5.32
N THR A 116 -8.84 23.15 -4.11
CA THR A 116 -9.70 22.34 -3.24
C THR A 116 -11.13 22.33 -3.75
N ILE A 117 -11.81 21.19 -3.65
CA ILE A 117 -13.24 21.07 -3.93
C ILE A 117 -14.01 20.64 -2.68
N ILE A 118 -15.20 21.22 -2.52
CA ILE A 118 -16.13 20.82 -1.48
C ILE A 118 -16.79 19.51 -1.91
N ILE A 119 -16.67 18.48 -1.07
CA ILE A 119 -17.33 17.19 -1.25
C ILE A 119 -18.25 17.00 -0.05
N ASP A 120 -19.51 16.64 -0.32
CA ASP A 120 -20.47 16.40 0.75
C ASP A 120 -20.10 15.14 1.54
N GLY A 121 -19.86 15.33 2.85
CA GLY A 121 -19.55 14.26 3.78
C GLY A 121 -18.05 14.01 3.98
N PRO A 122 -17.68 13.10 4.90
CA PRO A 122 -16.29 12.83 5.21
C PRO A 122 -15.61 12.10 4.06
N VAL A 123 -14.46 12.62 3.62
CA VAL A 123 -13.60 11.94 2.64
C VAL A 123 -12.58 11.09 3.41
N ALA A 124 -12.82 9.78 3.37
CA ALA A 124 -11.96 8.77 3.97
C ALA A 124 -11.59 7.69 2.96
N THR A 125 -10.55 6.93 3.25
CA THR A 125 -10.19 5.70 2.55
C THR A 125 -11.43 4.81 2.38
N GLY A 126 -11.81 4.51 1.12
CA GLY A 126 -12.98 3.72 0.73
C GLY A 126 -14.14 4.51 0.16
N THR A 127 -14.15 5.81 0.40
CA THR A 127 -15.20 6.73 -0.05
C THR A 127 -15.27 6.73 -1.56
N VAL A 128 -16.47 6.62 -2.12
CA VAL A 128 -16.69 6.76 -3.57
C VAL A 128 -16.83 8.25 -3.87
N ILE A 129 -15.98 8.77 -4.74
CA ILE A 129 -16.03 10.16 -5.17
C ILE A 129 -17.13 10.32 -6.23
N PRO A 130 -18.05 11.30 -6.09
CA PRO A 130 -19.09 11.55 -7.08
C PRO A 130 -18.56 11.80 -8.50
N GLU A 131 -19.34 11.44 -9.52
CA GLU A 131 -18.96 11.59 -10.94
C GLU A 131 -18.78 13.06 -11.37
N ASN A 132 -19.50 13.97 -10.73
CA ASN A 132 -19.42 15.41 -10.99
C ASN A 132 -18.19 16.08 -10.39
N VAL A 133 -17.44 15.38 -9.52
CA VAL A 133 -16.20 15.90 -8.95
C VAL A 133 -15.08 15.71 -9.97
N PRO A 134 -14.43 16.78 -10.48
CA PRO A 134 -13.26 16.65 -11.34
C PRO A 134 -12.11 16.01 -10.57
N LEU A 135 -11.44 15.06 -11.22
CA LEU A 135 -10.23 14.41 -10.72
C LEU A 135 -9.04 14.78 -11.60
N VAL A 136 -7.88 14.95 -10.98
CA VAL A 136 -6.62 15.25 -11.69
C VAL A 136 -5.83 13.95 -11.85
N ALA A 137 -5.50 13.61 -13.09
CA ALA A 137 -4.76 12.38 -13.39
C ALA A 137 -3.34 12.45 -12.81
N VAL A 138 -2.83 11.31 -12.34
CA VAL A 138 -1.41 11.17 -11.98
C VAL A 138 -0.63 10.81 -13.26
N PRO A 139 0.43 11.55 -13.63
CA PRO A 139 1.26 11.22 -14.79
C PRO A 139 1.85 9.82 -14.70
N ASP A 140 1.94 9.14 -15.84
CA ASP A 140 2.48 7.77 -16.00
C ASP A 140 1.78 6.68 -15.15
N GLN A 141 0.69 7.04 -14.46
CA GLN A 141 -0.02 6.19 -13.51
C GLN A 141 -1.54 6.24 -13.79
N PRO A 142 -2.01 5.68 -14.92
CA PRO A 142 -3.41 5.82 -15.39
C PRO A 142 -4.44 5.21 -14.43
N ARG A 143 -4.01 4.36 -13.51
CA ARG A 143 -4.85 3.80 -12.45
C ARG A 143 -5.31 4.86 -11.44
N TYR A 144 -4.55 5.93 -11.26
CA TYR A 144 -4.76 6.88 -10.18
C TYR A 144 -5.09 8.27 -10.70
N SER A 145 -6.02 8.91 -9.99
CA SER A 145 -6.24 10.35 -10.02
C SER A 145 -6.29 10.86 -8.59
N TYR A 146 -6.19 12.18 -8.40
CA TYR A 146 -6.27 12.77 -7.08
C TYR A 146 -7.14 14.03 -7.09
N VAL A 147 -7.57 14.41 -5.89
CA VAL A 147 -8.32 15.62 -5.62
C VAL A 147 -7.87 16.18 -4.27
N TYR A 148 -7.96 17.49 -4.11
CA TYR A 148 -7.78 18.15 -2.82
C TYR A 148 -9.15 18.49 -2.25
N VAL A 149 -9.42 18.07 -1.01
CA VAL A 149 -10.71 18.31 -0.36
C VAL A 149 -10.68 19.61 0.43
N ASP A 150 -11.81 20.02 0.99
CA ASP A 150 -12.06 21.33 1.61
C ASP A 150 -11.08 21.72 2.73
N ASP A 151 -10.56 20.74 3.47
CA ASP A 151 -9.55 20.92 4.51
C ASP A 151 -8.10 20.95 3.99
N GLY A 152 -7.91 20.98 2.66
CA GLY A 152 -6.62 21.04 1.99
C GLY A 152 -5.88 19.72 1.94
N ARG A 153 -6.51 18.62 2.36
CA ARG A 153 -5.88 17.29 2.35
C ARG A 153 -6.01 16.66 0.96
N PRO A 154 -4.95 16.01 0.45
CA PRO A 154 -5.03 15.24 -0.77
C PRO A 154 -5.76 13.91 -0.53
N ALA A 155 -6.63 13.55 -1.46
CA ALA A 155 -7.24 12.23 -1.57
C ALA A 155 -6.86 11.62 -2.91
N LEU A 156 -6.20 10.46 -2.87
CA LEU A 156 -5.90 9.65 -4.05
C LEU A 156 -7.06 8.72 -4.34
N VAL A 157 -7.43 8.59 -5.60
CA VAL A 157 -8.60 7.88 -6.10
C VAL A 157 -8.17 6.84 -7.14
N ASP A 158 -8.65 5.61 -7.00
CA ASP A 158 -8.53 4.57 -8.04
C ASP A 158 -9.58 4.83 -9.13
N ASN A 159 -9.12 5.02 -10.37
CA ASN A 159 -9.97 5.37 -11.52
C ASN A 159 -10.93 4.24 -11.93
N GLY A 160 -10.59 2.98 -11.65
CA GLY A 160 -11.44 1.85 -12.00
C GLY A 160 -12.69 1.75 -11.11
N THR A 161 -12.58 2.21 -9.86
CA THR A 161 -13.64 2.13 -8.85
C THR A 161 -14.17 3.48 -8.37
N ARG A 162 -13.50 4.57 -8.75
CA ARG A 162 -13.71 5.94 -8.27
C ARG A 162 -13.69 6.05 -6.74
N ARG A 163 -12.92 5.18 -6.08
CA ARG A 163 -12.79 5.11 -4.63
C ARG A 163 -11.51 5.74 -4.14
N VAL A 164 -11.58 6.43 -3.01
CA VAL A 164 -10.41 6.93 -2.30
C VAL A 164 -9.58 5.75 -1.80
N VAL A 165 -8.32 5.69 -2.21
CA VAL A 165 -7.37 4.66 -1.82
C VAL A 165 -6.34 5.14 -0.80
N TRP A 166 -6.16 6.46 -0.70
CA TRP A 166 -5.30 7.10 0.29
C TRP A 166 -5.79 8.53 0.56
N VAL A 167 -5.69 8.98 1.81
CA VAL A 167 -6.00 10.34 2.23
C VAL A 167 -5.07 10.72 3.38
N ARG A 168 -4.63 11.99 3.44
CA ARG A 168 -3.80 12.52 4.54
C ARG A 168 -4.60 13.34 5.53
#